data_AF-A0A3D6DU04-F1
#
_entry.id   AF-A0A3D6DU04-F1
#
_cell.length_a   1.000
_cell.length_b   1.000
_cell.length_c   1.000
_cell.angle_alpha   90.00
_cell.angle_beta   90.00
_cell.angle_gamma   90.00
#
_symmetry.space_group_name_H-M   'P 1'
#
loop_
_entity.id
_entity.type
_entity.pdbx_description
1 polymer ?
#
loop_
_entity_poly.entity_id
_entity_poly.type
_entity_poly.pdbx_seq_one_letter_code
_entity_poly.pdbx_strand_id
1 'polypeptide(L)'
;GEASSGNAWLEKIRIQVTAPLDLPRLKERDDPIGLLIRSISALEEDPKALNALAASVLGDLGQKIPPELRASDSIWALDSTTALAEALASAKERLLAAIAAEDDE
;
A
#
# COMPACT_ATOMS: atom_id res chain seq x y z
N GLY A 1 11.76 24.10 34.47
CA GLY A 1 11.40 23.56 33.15
C GLY A 1 10.07 24.14 32.79
N GLU A 2 10.01 25.04 31.82
CA GLU A 2 8.77 25.66 31.38
C GLU A 2 7.91 24.63 30.64
N ALA A 3 6.72 24.39 31.17
CA ALA A 3 5.68 23.62 30.51
C ALA A 3 4.92 24.56 29.57
N SER A 4 5.05 24.33 28.26
CA SER A 4 4.22 24.98 27.25
C SER A 4 2.76 24.63 27.47
N SER A 5 1.94 25.66 27.61
CA SER A 5 0.48 25.63 27.72
C SER A 5 -0.16 24.95 26.51
N GLY A 6 -0.34 23.63 26.55
CA GLY A 6 -1.35 22.91 25.77
C GLY A 6 -1.15 22.81 24.24
N ASN A 7 -0.10 23.39 23.66
CA ASN A 7 0.18 23.28 22.23
C ASN A 7 1.30 22.27 21.99
N ALA A 8 0.93 21.10 21.43
CA ALA A 8 1.91 20.13 20.95
C ALA A 8 2.70 20.74 19.78
N TRP A 9 4.02 20.69 19.88
CA TRP A 9 4.92 21.22 18.87
C TRP A 9 5.39 20.09 17.97
N LEU A 10 5.09 20.19 16.66
CA LEU A 10 5.58 19.25 15.66
C LEU A 10 6.95 19.71 15.15
N GLU A 11 8.02 19.01 15.54
CA GLU A 11 9.35 19.20 14.96
C GLU A 11 9.62 18.14 13.88
N LYS A 12 10.37 18.53 12.85
CA LYS A 12 10.89 17.63 11.80
C LYS A 12 9.82 17.03 10.87
N ILE A 13 8.83 17.83 10.46
CA ILE A 13 7.95 17.42 9.36
C ILE A 13 8.72 17.54 8.03
N ARG A 14 8.93 16.41 7.35
CA ARG A 14 9.40 16.40 5.97
C ARG A 14 8.18 16.40 5.06
N ILE A 15 7.91 17.54 4.42
CA ILE A 15 6.87 17.67 3.39
C ILE A 15 7.57 17.55 2.03
N GLN A 16 7.31 16.45 1.31
CA GLN A 16 7.72 16.29 -0.08
C GLN A 16 6.49 16.42 -0.96
N VAL A 17 6.54 17.37 -1.90
CA VAL A 17 5.53 17.59 -2.93
C VAL A 17 6.17 17.20 -4.25
N THR A 18 5.93 15.98 -4.70
CA THR A 18 6.27 15.56 -6.07
C THR A 18 5.15 16.00 -7.02
N ALA A 19 5.50 16.26 -8.29
CA ALA A 19 4.50 16.54 -9.31
C ALA A 19 3.47 15.40 -9.35
N PRO A 20 2.16 15.69 -9.50
CA PRO A 20 1.14 14.66 -9.57
C PRO A 20 1.44 13.75 -10.77
N LEU A 21 1.73 12.49 -10.47
CA LEU A 21 2.02 11.48 -11.49
C LEU A 21 0.73 11.22 -12.29
N ASP A 22 0.81 11.37 -13.61
CA ASP A 22 -0.34 11.16 -14.50
C ASP A 22 -0.64 9.66 -14.63
N LEU A 23 -1.50 9.16 -13.73
CA LEU A 23 -1.88 7.75 -13.67
C LEU A 23 -2.50 7.23 -14.98
N PRO A 24 -3.45 7.94 -15.64
CA PRO A 24 -3.91 7.58 -16.97
C PRO A 24 -2.76 7.38 -17.96
N ARG A 25 -1.82 8.33 -18.04
CA ARG A 25 -0.67 8.22 -18.94
C ARG A 25 0.25 7.06 -18.59
N LEU A 26 0.49 6.79 -17.31
CA LEU A 26 1.29 5.63 -16.89
C LEU A 26 0.66 4.30 -17.31
N LYS A 27 -0.68 4.20 -17.26
CA LYS A 27 -1.41 3.00 -17.71
C LYS A 27 -1.25 2.72 -19.20
N GLU A 28 -0.97 3.74 -20.01
CA GLU A 28 -0.81 3.62 -21.46
C GLU A 28 0.60 3.13 -21.87
N ARG A 29 1.58 3.17 -20.96
CA ARG A 29 2.95 2.73 -21.25
C ARG A 29 2.98 1.25 -21.66
N ASP A 30 3.70 0.96 -22.74
CA ASP A 30 3.95 -0.41 -23.20
C ASP A 30 5.30 -0.93 -22.67
N ASP A 31 5.48 -0.85 -21.36
CA ASP A 31 6.68 -1.27 -20.66
C ASP A 31 6.32 -1.94 -19.31
N PRO A 32 7.30 -2.48 -18.56
CA PRO A 32 7.04 -3.13 -17.28
C PRO A 32 6.33 -2.24 -16.24
N ILE A 33 6.57 -0.93 -16.26
CA ILE A 33 5.91 0.03 -15.37
C ILE A 33 4.43 0.11 -15.72
N GLY A 34 4.09 0.29 -16.99
CA GLY A 34 2.69 0.30 -17.46
C GLY A 34 1.97 -1.01 -17.14
N LEU A 35 2.64 -2.15 -17.29
CA LEU A 35 2.09 -3.45 -16.92
C LEU A 35 1.78 -3.55 -15.42
N LEU A 36 2.68 -3.05 -14.56
CA LEU A 36 2.49 -3.06 -13.11
C LEU A 36 1.32 -2.17 -12.68
N ILE A 37 1.21 -0.96 -13.23
CA ILE A 37 0.09 -0.05 -12.92
C ILE A 37 -1.25 -0.66 -13.34
N ARG A 38 -1.32 -1.28 -14.53
CA ARG A 38 -2.53 -2.00 -14.98
C ARG A 38 -2.86 -3.18 -14.08
N SER A 39 -1.85 -3.94 -13.64
CA SER A 39 -2.03 -5.09 -12.73
C SER A 39 -2.58 -4.67 -11.37
N ILE A 40 -2.06 -3.58 -10.80
CA ILE A 40 -2.57 -3.02 -9.54
C ILE A 40 -4.01 -2.56 -9.70
N SER A 41 -4.34 -1.84 -10.77
CA SER A 41 -5.74 -1.42 -11.01
C SER A 41 -6.70 -2.60 -11.21
N ALA A 42 -6.27 -3.66 -11.88
CA ALA A 42 -7.08 -4.87 -11.99
C ALA A 42 -7.37 -5.50 -10.61
N LEU A 43 -6.41 -5.46 -9.68
CA LEU A 43 -6.61 -5.94 -8.31
C LEU A 43 -7.51 -5.00 -7.48
N GLU A 44 -7.45 -3.69 -7.71
CA GLU A 44 -8.36 -2.71 -7.07
C GLU A 44 -9.81 -2.93 -7.49
N GLU A 45 -10.03 -3.33 -8.75
CA GLU A 45 -11.36 -3.54 -9.34
C GLU A 45 -11.92 -4.95 -9.08
N ASP A 46 -11.07 -5.92 -8.72
CA ASP A 46 -11.48 -7.30 -8.42
C ASP A 46 -11.00 -7.78 -7.04
N PRO A 47 -11.82 -7.59 -5.99
CA PRO A 47 -11.53 -8.08 -4.65
C PRO A 47 -11.32 -9.60 -4.58
N LYS A 48 -11.90 -10.39 -5.49
CA LYS A 48 -11.68 -11.85 -5.50
C LYS A 48 -10.29 -12.19 -6.00
N ALA A 49 -9.83 -11.50 -7.04
CA ALA A 49 -8.46 -11.65 -7.53
C ALA A 49 -7.43 -11.24 -6.46
N LEU A 50 -7.69 -10.16 -5.73
CA LEU A 50 -6.84 -9.73 -4.62
C LEU A 50 -6.77 -10.77 -3.49
N ASN A 51 -7.92 -11.32 -3.09
CA ASN A 51 -7.97 -12.41 -2.10
C ASN A 51 -7.24 -13.66 -2.59
N ALA A 52 -7.37 -14.03 -3.87
CA ALA A 52 -6.67 -15.18 -4.45
C ALA A 52 -5.15 -14.99 -4.44
N LEU A 53 -4.67 -13.79 -4.80
CA LEU A 53 -3.26 -13.44 -4.72
C LEU A 53 -2.77 -13.54 -3.27
N ALA A 54 -3.48 -12.92 -2.33
CA ALA A 54 -3.15 -12.97 -0.91
C ALA A 54 -3.07 -14.41 -0.40
N ALA A 55 -4.04 -15.26 -0.73
CA ALA A 55 -4.02 -16.67 -0.35
C ALA A 55 -2.79 -17.41 -0.90
N SER A 56 -2.40 -17.15 -2.16
CA SER A 56 -1.24 -17.78 -2.78
C SER A 56 0.10 -17.36 -2.19
N VAL A 57 0.22 -16.11 -1.72
CA VAL A 57 1.48 -15.53 -1.24
C VAL A 57 1.62 -15.62 0.28
N LEU A 58 0.51 -15.40 1.00
CA LEU A 58 0.47 -15.28 2.45
C LEU A 58 -0.08 -16.53 3.15
N GLY A 59 -0.60 -17.51 2.40
CA GLY A 59 -1.21 -18.71 2.98
C GLY A 59 -0.28 -19.44 3.96
N ASP A 60 0.97 -19.67 3.54
CA ASP A 60 1.98 -20.33 4.38
C ASP A 60 2.31 -19.53 5.65
N LEU A 61 2.31 -18.19 5.56
CA LEU A 61 2.50 -17.33 6.71
C LEU A 61 1.30 -17.41 7.66
N GLY A 62 0.09 -17.42 7.10
CA GLY A 62 -1.16 -17.66 7.82
C GLY A 62 -1.10 -18.93 8.68
N GLN A 63 -0.54 -20.02 8.14
CA GLN A 63 -0.38 -21.28 8.88
C GLN A 63 0.65 -21.21 10.02
N LYS A 64 1.58 -20.26 9.99
CA LYS A 64 2.62 -20.09 11.01
C LYS A 64 2.23 -19.12 12.14
N ILE A 65 1.19 -18.30 11.96
CA ILE A 65 0.72 -17.37 12.99
C ILE A 65 0.07 -18.17 14.14
N PRO A 66 0.40 -17.93 15.42
CA PRO A 66 -0.29 -18.57 16.53
C PRO A 66 -1.83 -18.35 16.49
N PRO A 67 -2.66 -19.34 16.83
CA PRO A 67 -4.11 -19.22 16.73
C PRO A 67 -4.68 -18.07 17.59
N GLU A 68 -4.02 -17.71 18.69
CA GLU A 68 -4.38 -16.58 19.55
C GLU A 68 -4.28 -15.23 18.83
N LEU A 69 -3.51 -15.17 17.73
CA LEU A 69 -3.29 -13.98 16.93
C LEU A 69 -4.11 -13.95 15.63
N ARG A 70 -4.83 -15.02 15.25
CA ARG A 70 -5.53 -15.12 13.94
C ARG A 70 -6.95 -14.54 13.90
N ALA A 71 -7.42 -13.86 14.94
CA ALA A 71 -8.78 -13.32 14.94
C ALA A 71 -9.02 -12.36 13.75
N SER A 72 -10.25 -12.28 13.24
CA SER A 72 -10.60 -11.43 12.08
C SER A 72 -10.41 -9.93 12.33
N ASP A 73 -10.49 -9.49 13.60
CA ASP A 73 -10.17 -8.12 14.04
C ASP A 73 -8.70 -7.97 14.51
N SER A 74 -7.88 -9.00 14.28
CA SER A 74 -6.45 -8.96 14.59
C SER A 74 -5.70 -8.22 13.48
N ILE A 75 -4.60 -7.59 13.88
CA ILE A 75 -3.58 -7.03 12.97
C ILE A 75 -3.01 -8.12 12.02
N TRP A 76 -3.21 -9.39 12.35
CA TRP A 76 -2.75 -10.55 11.58
C TRP A 76 -3.84 -11.20 10.72
N ALA A 77 -4.98 -10.55 10.51
CA ALA A 77 -6.03 -11.03 9.60
C ALA A 77 -5.60 -10.87 8.13
N LEU A 78 -4.80 -11.82 7.63
CA LEU A 78 -4.20 -11.79 6.29
C LEU A 78 -5.20 -12.03 5.14
N ASP A 79 -6.43 -12.41 5.46
CA ASP A 79 -7.54 -12.66 4.54
C ASP A 79 -8.66 -11.61 4.66
N SER A 80 -8.50 -10.61 5.53
CA SER A 80 -9.46 -9.52 5.65
C SER A 80 -9.46 -8.69 4.37
N THR A 81 -10.61 -8.65 3.68
CA THR A 81 -10.75 -7.91 2.42
C THR A 81 -10.47 -6.42 2.59
N THR A 82 -10.87 -5.82 3.73
CA THR A 82 -10.56 -4.42 4.03
C THR A 82 -9.05 -4.22 4.23
N ALA A 83 -8.40 -5.07 5.03
CA ALA A 83 -6.96 -4.96 5.27
C ALA A 83 -6.14 -5.18 4.00
N LEU A 84 -6.56 -6.10 3.13
CA LEU A 84 -5.93 -6.32 1.83
C LEU A 84 -6.09 -5.12 0.89
N ALA A 85 -7.26 -4.49 0.85
CA ALA A 85 -7.48 -3.28 0.05
C ALA A 85 -6.61 -2.11 0.55
N GLU A 86 -6.51 -1.92 1.87
CA GLU A 86 -5.63 -0.90 2.47
C GLU A 86 -4.14 -1.19 2.18
N ALA A 87 -3.72 -2.46 2.28
CA ALA A 87 -2.37 -2.87 1.94
C ALA A 87 -2.05 -2.63 0.45
N LEU A 88 -2.99 -2.92 -0.45
CA LEU A 88 -2.85 -2.63 -1.89
C LEU A 88 -2.73 -1.13 -2.16
N ALA A 89 -3.56 -0.30 -1.51
CA ALA A 89 -3.48 1.15 -1.63
C ALA A 89 -2.12 1.68 -1.15
N SER A 90 -1.63 1.21 0.00
CA SER A 90 -0.31 1.60 0.51
C SER A 90 0.83 1.14 -0.41
N ALA A 91 0.75 -0.08 -0.96
CA ALA A 91 1.74 -0.59 -1.91
C ALA A 91 1.76 0.25 -3.20
N LYS A 92 0.59 0.63 -3.71
CA LYS A 92 0.45 1.53 -4.87
C LYS A 92 1.08 2.89 -4.60
N GLU A 93 0.80 3.52 -3.46
CA GLU A 93 1.43 4.81 -3.09
C GLU A 93 2.96 4.72 -3.07
N ARG A 94 3.50 3.67 -2.45
CA ARG A 94 4.97 3.45 -2.39
C ARG A 94 5.58 3.23 -3.77
N LEU A 95 4.90 2.49 -4.63
CA LEU A 95 5.34 2.29 -6.01
C LEU A 95 5.35 3.62 -6.79
N LEU A 96 4.29 4.42 -6.69
CA LEU A 96 4.20 5.70 -7.38
C LEU A 96 5.27 6.67 -6.89
N ALA A 97 5.56 6.68 -5.59
CA ALA A 97 6.65 7.47 -5.03
C ALA A 97 8.02 7.03 -5.56
N ALA A 98 8.25 5.72 -5.73
CA ALA A 98 9.49 5.20 -6.30
C ALA A 98 9.65 5.59 -7.78
N ILE A 99 8.59 5.45 -8.58
CA ILE A 99 8.60 5.84 -10.00
C ILE A 99 8.86 7.35 -10.14
N ALA A 100 8.18 8.17 -9.32
CA ALA A 100 8.36 9.61 -9.37
C ALA A 100 9.79 10.05 -8.99
N ALA A 101 10.45 9.32 -8.08
CA ALA A 101 11.83 9.60 -7.72
C ALA A 101 12.83 9.23 -8.83
N GLU A 102 12.56 8.20 -9.64
CA GLU A 102 13.39 7.84 -10.81
C GLU A 102 13.28 8.85 -11.96
N ASP A 103 12.12 9.48 -12.15
CA ASP A 103 11.91 10.50 -13.20
C ASP A 103 12.63 11.84 -12.90
N ASP A 104 13.06 12.08 -11.66
CA ASP A 104 13.77 13.30 -11.21
C ASP A 104 15.32 13.21 -11.35
N GLU A 105 15.88 12.04 -11.68
CA GLU A 105 17.32 11.79 -11.88
C GLU A 105 17.77 11.94 -13.36
#